data_AF-A0A9E5TTJ7-F1
#
_entry.id   AF-A0A9E5TTJ7-F1
#
_cell.length_a   1.000
_cell.length_b   1.000
_cell.length_c   1.000
_cell.angle_alpha   90.00
_cell.angle_beta   90.00
_cell.angle_gamma   90.00
#
_symmetry.space_group_name_H-M   'P 1'
#
loop_
_entity.id
_entity.type
_entity.pdbx_description
1 polymer ?
#
loop_
_entity_poly.entity_id
_entity_poly.type
_entity_poly.pdbx_seq_one_letter_code
_entity_poly.pdbx_strand_id
1 'polypeptide(L)'
;MMPLVPVWGLARNEFDSLALMPGLEVPVFMIHGMADDLVPPEQGRRLYRAAPEPKEWYAIEGAGHNDTYMVGGEQYLDRFEAFCRRCVRTQAE
;
A
#
# COMPACT_ATOMS: atom_id res chain seq x y z
N MET A 1 -13.13 -32.26 5.08
CA MET A 1 -14.44 -31.63 4.83
C MET A 1 -14.40 -30.26 5.50
N MET A 2 -14.38 -29.17 4.71
CA MET A 2 -14.53 -27.81 5.26
C MET A 2 -15.91 -27.70 5.93
N PRO A 3 -16.02 -27.14 7.15
CA PRO A 3 -17.29 -27.08 7.84
C PRO A 3 -18.28 -26.18 7.07
N LEU A 4 -19.53 -26.64 6.95
CA LEU A 4 -20.69 -25.96 6.33
C LEU A 4 -21.17 -24.72 7.10
N VAL A 5 -20.33 -24.12 7.94
CA VAL A 5 -20.65 -22.89 8.66
C VAL A 5 -20.46 -21.74 7.68
N PRO A 6 -21.42 -20.81 7.53
CA PRO A 6 -21.28 -19.63 6.68
C PRO A 6 -20.33 -18.62 7.35
N VAL A 7 -19.06 -18.99 7.46
CA VAL A 7 -18.01 -18.17 8.09
C VAL A 7 -17.89 -16.80 7.44
N TRP A 8 -18.33 -16.66 6.18
CA TRP A 8 -18.41 -15.40 5.44
C TRP A 8 -19.22 -14.30 6.16
N GLY A 9 -20.25 -14.67 6.94
CA GLY A 9 -21.05 -13.70 7.71
C GLY A 9 -20.47 -13.37 9.09
N LEU A 10 -19.64 -14.26 9.65
CA LEU A 10 -19.07 -14.15 11.00
C LEU A 10 -17.65 -13.57 10.98
N ALA A 11 -16.92 -13.67 9.87
CA ALA A 11 -15.56 -13.20 9.69
C ALA A 11 -15.50 -11.87 8.93
N ARG A 12 -16.36 -10.90 9.29
CA ARG A 12 -16.30 -9.54 8.76
C ARG A 12 -15.49 -8.67 9.73
N ASN A 13 -14.25 -8.38 9.36
CA ASN A 13 -13.49 -7.31 9.98
C ASN A 13 -13.64 -6.07 9.11
N GLU A 14 -14.24 -5.01 9.67
CA GLU A 14 -14.30 -3.71 9.01
C GLU A 14 -13.01 -2.95 9.32
N PHE A 15 -12.14 -2.84 8.31
CA PHE A 15 -10.93 -2.03 8.39
C PHE A 15 -11.14 -0.74 7.61
N ASP A 16 -11.58 0.32 8.29
CA ASP A 16 -11.71 1.65 7.68
C ASP A 16 -10.37 2.41 7.69
N SER A 17 -9.42 1.90 6.92
CA SER A 17 -8.11 2.55 6.75
C SER A 17 -8.26 3.95 6.13
N LEU A 18 -9.32 4.20 5.35
CA LEU A 18 -9.54 5.47 4.67
C LEU A 18 -9.84 6.59 5.66
N ALA A 19 -10.63 6.33 6.71
CA ALA A 19 -10.87 7.30 7.77
C ALA A 19 -9.61 7.68 8.55
N LEU A 20 -8.61 6.79 8.62
CA LEU A 20 -7.36 7.00 9.34
C LEU A 20 -6.30 7.74 8.52
N MET A 21 -6.32 7.63 7.18
CA MET A 21 -5.28 8.18 6.30
C MET A 21 -4.97 9.67 6.53
N PRO A 22 -5.96 10.59 6.68
CA PRO A 22 -5.66 12.02 6.82
C PRO A 22 -4.92 12.38 8.11
N GLY A 23 -4.98 11.53 9.14
CA GLY A 23 -4.37 11.76 10.45
C GLY A 23 -2.95 11.22 10.60
N LEU A 24 -2.33 10.70 9.54
CA LEU A 24 -0.97 10.18 9.60
C LEU A 24 0.04 11.34 9.74
N GLU A 25 0.94 11.24 10.73
CA GLU A 25 2.01 12.24 10.96
C GLU A 25 3.37 11.75 10.43
N VAL A 26 3.36 10.73 9.57
CA VAL A 26 4.56 10.09 9.04
C VAL A 26 4.56 10.12 7.50
N PRO A 27 5.76 10.14 6.87
CA PRO A 27 5.89 9.96 5.44
C PRO A 27 5.25 8.66 4.94
N VAL A 28 4.58 8.71 3.78
CA VAL A 28 3.85 7.55 3.22
C VAL A 28 4.40 7.14 1.86
N PHE A 29 4.95 5.92 1.76
CA PHE A 29 5.30 5.33 0.47
C PHE A 29 4.42 4.11 0.19
N MET A 30 3.63 4.17 -0.88
CA MET A 30 2.73 3.09 -1.29
C MET A 30 3.22 2.44 -2.59
N ILE A 31 3.49 1.14 -2.54
CA ILE A 31 3.86 0.32 -3.70
C ILE A 31 2.68 -0.60 -4.01
N HIS A 32 2.24 -0.66 -5.26
CA HIS A 32 1.07 -1.44 -5.64
C HIS A 32 1.26 -2.15 -6.98
N GLY A 33 0.92 -3.44 -7.05
CA GLY A 33 0.92 -4.21 -8.28
C GLY A 33 -0.33 -3.93 -9.11
N MET A 34 -0.18 -3.54 -10.37
CA MET A 34 -1.32 -3.13 -11.20
C MET A 34 -2.20 -4.29 -11.69
N ALA A 35 -1.74 -5.53 -11.52
CA ALA A 35 -2.49 -6.76 -11.76
C ALA A 35 -2.95 -7.43 -10.46
N ASP A 36 -3.05 -6.69 -9.35
CA ASP A 36 -3.53 -7.20 -8.07
C ASP A 36 -5.05 -7.39 -8.06
N ASP A 37 -5.49 -8.65 -8.08
CA ASP A 37 -6.90 -9.06 -8.00
C ASP A 37 -7.40 -9.28 -6.56
N LEU A 38 -6.51 -9.32 -5.56
CA LEU A 38 -6.87 -9.49 -4.15
C LEU A 38 -7.20 -8.14 -3.51
N VAL A 39 -6.37 -7.13 -3.77
CA VAL A 39 -6.57 -5.75 -3.35
C VAL A 39 -6.45 -4.85 -4.59
N PRO A 40 -7.58 -4.55 -5.28
CA PRO A 40 -7.55 -3.82 -6.53
C PRO A 40 -6.81 -2.47 -6.42
N PRO A 41 -6.01 -2.05 -7.43
CA PRO A 41 -5.22 -0.82 -7.37
C PRO A 41 -6.00 0.46 -7.06
N GLU A 42 -7.30 0.50 -7.38
CA GLU A 42 -8.14 1.66 -7.03
C GLU A 42 -8.35 1.81 -5.52
N GLN A 43 -8.35 0.72 -4.76
CA GLN A 43 -8.39 0.81 -3.29
C GLN A 43 -7.12 1.49 -2.76
N GLY A 44 -5.94 1.08 -3.24
CA GLY A 44 -4.66 1.72 -2.91
C GLY A 44 -4.63 3.20 -3.31
N ARG A 45 -5.10 3.54 -4.52
CA ARG A 45 -5.19 4.94 -4.98
C ARG A 45 -6.10 5.79 -4.09
N ARG A 46 -7.22 5.25 -3.61
CA ARG A 46 -8.11 5.96 -2.67
C ARG A 46 -7.39 6.31 -1.38
N LEU A 47 -6.64 5.38 -0.80
CA LEU A 47 -5.85 5.62 0.40
C LEU A 47 -4.71 6.62 0.13
N TYR A 48 -3.98 6.46 -0.96
CA TYR A 48 -2.90 7.37 -1.37
C TYR A 48 -3.38 8.81 -1.54
N ARG A 49 -4.55 9.02 -2.16
CA ARG A 49 -5.15 10.35 -2.30
C ARG A 49 -5.45 11.00 -0.94
N ALA A 50 -5.91 10.21 0.03
CA ALA A 50 -6.26 10.68 1.37
C ALA A 50 -5.07 10.88 2.31
N ALA A 51 -3.92 10.24 2.04
CA ALA A 51 -2.71 10.40 2.85
C ALA A 51 -2.13 11.83 2.76
N PRO A 52 -1.54 12.37 3.84
CA PRO A 52 -0.84 13.66 3.82
C PRO A 52 0.53 13.56 3.15
N GLU A 53 1.12 14.71 2.86
CA GLU A 53 2.52 14.81 2.41
C GLU A 53 3.50 14.71 3.60
N PRO A 54 4.75 14.26 3.38
CA PRO A 54 5.30 13.78 2.12
C PRO A 54 4.83 12.36 1.77
N LYS A 55 4.36 12.15 0.53
CA LYS A 55 3.95 10.83 0.05
C LYS A 55 4.42 10.49 -1.36
N GLU A 56 4.55 9.20 -1.64
CA GLU A 56 4.91 8.69 -2.97
C GLU A 56 4.09 7.44 -3.33
N TRP A 57 3.67 7.37 -4.60
CA TRP A 57 2.98 6.23 -5.18
C TRP A 57 3.89 5.55 -6.21
N TYR A 58 4.05 4.24 -6.09
CA TYR A 58 4.75 3.42 -7.06
C TYR A 58 3.86 2.28 -7.57
N ALA A 59 3.34 2.45 -8.78
CA ALA A 59 2.65 1.40 -9.50
C ALA A 59 3.65 0.51 -10.25
N ILE A 60 3.49 -0.81 -10.12
CA ILE A 60 4.30 -1.79 -10.83
C ILE A 60 3.39 -2.52 -11.82
N GLU A 61 3.56 -2.21 -13.10
CA GLU A 61 2.81 -2.85 -14.18
C GLU A 61 3.13 -4.35 -14.25
N GLY A 62 2.07 -5.17 -14.39
CA GLY A 62 2.18 -6.63 -14.46
C GLY A 62 2.40 -7.35 -13.13
N ALA A 63 2.68 -6.65 -12.02
CA ALA A 63 2.75 -7.26 -10.69
C ALA A 63 1.36 -7.50 -10.10
N GLY A 64 1.17 -8.64 -9.45
CA GLY A 64 0.03 -8.95 -8.60
C GLY A 64 0.29 -8.63 -7.12
N HIS A 65 -0.49 -9.27 -6.25
CA HIS A 65 -0.47 -9.00 -4.81
C HIS A 65 0.86 -9.38 -4.12
N ASN A 66 1.49 -10.47 -4.57
CA ASN A 66 2.57 -11.14 -3.83
C ASN A 66 3.94 -11.05 -4.49
N ASP A 67 4.07 -10.38 -5.63
CA ASP A 67 5.26 -10.41 -6.47
C ASP A 67 5.79 -9.02 -6.85
N THR A 68 5.30 -7.95 -6.20
CA THR A 68 5.72 -6.56 -6.44
C THR A 68 7.24 -6.37 -6.35
N TYR A 69 7.91 -6.98 -5.38
CA TYR A 69 9.37 -6.92 -5.24
C TYR A 69 10.12 -7.74 -6.30
N MET A 70 9.51 -8.82 -6.82
CA MET A 70 10.11 -9.63 -7.89
C MET A 70 9.98 -8.95 -9.24
N VAL A 71 8.77 -8.49 -9.58
CA VAL A 71 8.46 -7.81 -10.85
C VAL A 71 9.06 -6.40 -10.89
N GLY A 72 9.04 -5.68 -9.76
CA GLY A 72 9.61 -4.34 -9.64
C GLY A 72 11.14 -4.31 -9.67
N GLY A 73 11.81 -5.44 -9.47
CA GLY A 73 13.27 -5.59 -9.57
C GLY A 73 14.04 -4.57 -8.74
N GLU A 74 15.18 -4.11 -9.26
CA GLU A 74 16.06 -3.13 -8.59
C GLU A 74 15.32 -1.83 -8.24
N GLN A 75 14.41 -1.38 -9.11
CA GLN A 75 13.64 -0.15 -8.92
C GLN A 75 12.75 -0.18 -7.66
N TYR A 76 12.34 -1.36 -7.19
CA TYR A 76 11.61 -1.49 -5.94
C TYR A 76 12.44 -0.98 -4.75
N LEU A 77 13.68 -1.45 -4.63
CA LEU A 77 14.57 -1.09 -3.52
C LEU A 77 15.14 0.32 -3.71
N ASP A 78 15.51 0.69 -4.93
CA ASP A 78 16.06 2.01 -5.23
C ASP A 78 15.08 3.14 -4.85
N ARG A 79 13.80 2.99 -5.22
CA ARG A 79 12.77 3.98 -4.89
C ARG A 79 12.47 4.01 -3.40
N PHE A 80 12.43 2.85 -2.74
CA PHE A 80 12.28 2.77 -1.29
C PHE A 80 13.41 3.49 -0.57
N GLU A 81 14.66 3.23 -0.95
CA GLU A 81 15.82 3.89 -0.36
C GLU A 81 15.81 5.40 -0.62
N ALA A 82 15.50 5.82 -1.85
CA ALA A 82 15.40 7.23 -2.21
C ALA A 82 14.31 7.96 -1.40
N PHE A 83 13.15 7.32 -1.19
CA PHE A 83 12.08 7.85 -0.35
C PHE A 83 12.53 8.02 1.10
N CYS A 84 13.13 6.99 1.68
CA CYS A 84 13.65 7.03 3.05
C CYS A 84 14.71 8.12 3.23
N ARG A 85 15.70 8.19 2.33
CA ARG A 85 16.73 9.23 2.36
C ARG A 85 16.15 10.64 2.23
N ARG A 86 15.09 10.82 1.45
CA ARG A 86 14.42 12.12 1.31
C ARG A 86 13.76 12.51 2.63
N CYS A 87 12.98 11.61 3.23
CA CYS A 87 12.13 11.97 4.36
C CYS A 87 12.87 11.97 5.73
N VAL A 88 13.85 11.08 5.94
CA VAL A 88 14.62 11.03 7.19
C VAL A 88 15.46 12.30 7.39
N ARG A 89 15.93 12.91 6.29
CA ARG A 89 16.67 14.19 6.36
C ARG A 89 15.76 15.38 6.65
N THR A 90 14.49 15.33 6.26
CA THR A 90 13.52 16.42 6.45
C THR A 90 12.89 16.45 7.84
N GLN A 91 12.99 15.37 8.63
CA GLN A 91 12.44 15.33 10.00
C GLN A 91 13.46 15.68 11.11
N ALA A 92 14.70 16.03 10.75
CA ALA A 92 15.77 16.38 11.69
C ALA A 92 15.98 17.90 11.87
N GLU A 93 15.10 18.73 11.28
CA GLU A 93 15.04 20.19 11.41
C GLU A 93 13.71 20.61 12.05
#